data_AF-A0A817I970-F1
#
_entry.id   AF-A0A817I970-F1
#
_cell.length_a   1.000
_cell.length_b   1.000
_cell.length_c   1.000
_cell.angle_alpha   90.00
_cell.angle_beta   90.00
_cell.angle_gamma   90.00
#
_symmetry.space_group_name_H-M   'P 1'
#
loop_
_entity.id
_entity.type
_entity.pdbx_description
1 polymer ?
#
loop_
_entity_poly.entity_id
_entity_poly.type
_entity_poly.pdbx_seq_one_letter_code
_entity_poly.pdbx_strand_id
1 'polypeptide(L)'
;MWKSLNELKQALNDQISFSFQLDEINKYFYHEQIPLSWRSYTPQTKESLGNCIEHFQRRNQQYEKWIHDGKYFPVKLLNFL
;
A
#
# COMPACT_ATOMS: atom_id res chain seq x y z
N MET A 1 0.95 6.35 1.32
CA MET A 1 1.66 5.27 0.61
C MET A 1 2.21 5.70 -0.75
N TRP A 2 1.39 6.24 -1.67
CA TRP A 2 1.83 6.60 -3.04
C TRP A 2 3.06 7.50 -3.12
N LYS A 3 3.12 8.58 -2.33
CA LYS A 3 4.26 9.53 -2.33
C LYS A 3 5.58 8.82 -2.03
N SER A 4 5.65 8.07 -0.93
CA SER A 4 6.85 7.33 -0.53
C SER A 4 7.23 6.22 -1.52
N LEU A 5 6.26 5.60 -2.21
CA LEU A 5 6.53 4.66 -3.30
C LEU A 5 7.17 5.34 -4.51
N ASN A 6 6.65 6.52 -4.88
CA ASN A 6 7.18 7.27 -6.01
C ASN A 6 8.59 7.79 -5.70
N GLU A 7 8.82 8.30 -4.49
CA GLU A 7 10.14 8.72 -4.03
C GLU A 7 11.13 7.53 -4.02
N LEU A 8 10.73 6.36 -3.50
CA LEU A 8 11.57 5.17 -3.57
C LEU A 8 11.91 4.79 -5.02
N LYS A 9 10.94 4.82 -5.93
CA LYS A 9 11.17 4.58 -7.37
C LYS A 9 12.17 5.58 -7.96
N GLN A 10 12.05 6.85 -7.61
CA GLN A 10 12.99 7.88 -8.08
C GLN A 10 14.39 7.66 -7.50
N ALA A 11 14.49 7.30 -6.21
CA ALA A 11 15.76 7.03 -5.54
C ALA A 11 16.49 5.82 -6.15
N LEU A 12 15.75 4.76 -6.49
CA LEU A 12 16.29 3.57 -7.17
C LEU A 12 16.74 3.83 -8.62
N ASN A 13 16.27 4.93 -9.23
CA ASN A 13 16.73 5.40 -10.54
C ASN A 13 17.79 6.52 -10.41
N ASP A 14 18.41 6.66 -9.24
CA ASP A 14 19.43 7.68 -8.93
C ASP A 14 18.97 9.13 -9.12
N GLN A 15 17.66 9.39 -9.17
CA GLN A 15 17.10 10.74 -9.40
C GLN A 15 17.06 11.57 -8.12
N ILE A 16 16.97 10.92 -6.96
CA ILE A 16 16.97 11.56 -5.64
C ILE A 16 17.84 10.74 -4.67
N SER A 17 18.36 11.38 -3.63
CA SER A 17 19.08 10.66 -2.58
C SER A 17 18.13 9.93 -1.64
N PHE A 18 18.64 8.85 -1.03
CA PHE A 18 17.92 8.14 0.02
C PHE A 18 17.84 9.00 1.28
N SER A 19 16.63 9.39 1.65
CA SER A 19 16.35 9.84 3.02
C SER A 19 16.36 8.64 3.97
N PHE A 20 16.57 8.88 5.27
CA PHE A 20 16.50 7.82 6.28
C PHE A 20 15.18 7.03 6.21
N GLN A 21 14.06 7.72 5.95
CA GLN A 21 12.76 7.09 5.80
C GLN A 21 12.67 6.18 4.56
N LEU A 22 13.27 6.59 3.44
CA LEU A 22 13.30 5.78 2.21
C LEU A 22 14.21 4.56 2.36
N ASP A 23 15.33 4.69 3.07
CA ASP A 23 16.24 3.58 3.33
C ASP A 23 15.56 2.51 4.20
N GLU A 24 14.83 2.93 5.24
CA GLU A 24 14.01 2.02 6.05
C GLU A 24 12.97 1.29 5.20
N ILE A 25 12.21 2.01 4.35
CA ILE A 25 11.22 1.39 3.46
C ILE A 25 11.89 0.36 2.53
N ASN A 26 13.06 0.67 1.98
CA ASN A 26 13.81 -0.22 1.11
C ASN A 26 14.23 -1.52 1.81
N LYS A 27 14.67 -1.44 3.07
CA LYS A 27 14.99 -2.64 3.89
C LYS A 27 13.77 -3.52 4.10
N TYR A 28 12.61 -2.96 4.46
CA TYR A 28 11.38 -3.75 4.62
C TYR A 28 10.98 -4.45 3.33
N PHE A 29 11.13 -3.77 2.19
CA PHE A 29 10.85 -4.31 0.86
C PHE A 29 11.76 -5.47 0.49
N TYR A 30 13.06 -5.36 0.78
CA TYR A 30 14.03 -6.42 0.58
C TYR A 30 13.68 -7.69 1.38
N HIS A 31 13.02 -7.54 2.52
CA HIS A 31 12.53 -8.64 3.36
C HIS A 31 11.08 -9.05 3.10
N GLU A 32 10.44 -8.55 2.03
CA GLU A 32 9.03 -8.80 1.68
C GLU A 32 8.02 -8.41 2.78
N GLN A 33 8.40 -7.46 3.63
CA GLN A 33 7.60 -6.97 4.76
C GLN A 33 6.98 -5.60 4.48
N ILE A 34 5.87 -5.33 5.17
CA ILE A 34 5.23 -4.01 5.14
C ILE A 34 6.02 -3.03 6.01
N PRO A 35 6.46 -1.89 5.46
CA PRO A 35 7.08 -0.82 6.25
C PRO A 35 6.17 -0.36 7.38
N LEU A 36 6.76 -0.02 8.54
CA LEU A 36 6.01 0.46 9.71
C LEU A 36 5.11 1.66 9.39
N SER A 37 5.61 2.59 8.58
CA SER A 37 4.88 3.80 8.16
C SER A 37 3.63 3.50 7.33
N TRP A 38 3.51 2.27 6.81
CA TRP A 38 2.39 1.84 5.97
C TRP A 38 1.38 0.96 6.69
N ARG A 39 1.68 0.48 7.90
CA ARG A 39 0.80 -0.42 8.65
C ARG A 39 -0.56 0.18 8.98
N SER A 40 -0.67 1.51 9.10
CA SER A 40 -1.96 2.18 9.31
C SER A 40 -2.88 2.15 8.09
N TYR A 41 -2.34 1.83 6.90
CA TYR A 41 -3.10 1.74 5.65
C TYR A 41 -3.47 0.29 5.32
N THR A 42 -2.90 -0.69 6.02
CA THR A 42 -3.10 -2.11 5.77
C THR A 42 -3.96 -2.74 6.86
N PRO A 43 -4.71 -3.80 6.57
CA PRO A 43 -5.27 -4.66 7.61
C PRO A 43 -4.16 -5.12 8.58
N GLN A 44 -4.50 -5.44 9.83
CA GLN A 44 -3.51 -6.02 10.77
C GLN A 44 -3.22 -7.49 10.47
N THR A 45 -3.48 -7.94 9.24
CA THR A 45 -3.15 -9.28 8.78
C THR A 45 -1.63 -9.38 8.65
N LYS A 46 -1.05 -10.49 9.11
CA LYS A 46 0.37 -10.83 8.88
C LYS A 46 0.57 -11.29 7.43
N GLU A 47 0.14 -10.49 6.49
CA GLU A 47 0.26 -10.76 5.06
C GLU A 47 1.60 -10.24 4.53
N SER A 48 2.22 -10.99 3.61
CA SER A 48 3.42 -10.56 2.91
C SER A 48 3.16 -9.28 2.10
N LEU A 49 4.22 -8.56 1.72
CA LEU A 49 4.12 -7.38 0.87
C LEU A 49 3.30 -7.66 -0.41
N GLY A 50 3.51 -8.83 -1.03
CA GLY A 50 2.77 -9.24 -2.23
C GLY A 50 1.27 -9.37 -2.01
N ASN A 51 0.85 -10.08 -0.95
CA ASN A 51 -0.56 -10.25 -0.59
C ASN A 51 -1.23 -8.89 -0.28
N CYS A 52 -0.49 -8.00 0.38
CA CYS A 52 -0.98 -6.67 0.71
C CYS A 52 -1.20 -5.82 -0.55
N ILE A 53 -0.28 -5.86 -1.52
CA ILE A 53 -0.44 -5.19 -2.82
C ILE A 53 -1.67 -5.73 -3.55
N GLU A 54 -1.86 -7.05 -3.57
CA GLU A 54 -3.04 -7.67 -4.19
C GLU A 54 -4.34 -7.22 -3.49
N HIS A 55 -4.36 -7.18 -2.16
CA HIS A 55 -5.48 -6.66 -1.39
C HIS A 55 -5.82 -5.22 -1.79
N PHE A 56 -4.81 -4.35 -1.89
CA PHE A 56 -5.01 -2.96 -2.30
C PHE A 56 -5.55 -2.84 -3.72
N GLN A 57 -5.05 -3.65 -4.67
CA GLN A 57 -5.55 -3.64 -6.04
C GLN A 57 -7.03 -4.04 -6.10
N ARG A 58 -7.43 -5.10 -5.39
CA ARG A 58 -8.83 -5.53 -5.29
C ARG A 58 -9.72 -4.45 -4.68
N ARG A 59 -9.26 -3.79 -3.62
CA ARG A 59 -9.98 -2.67 -3.00
C ARG A 59 -10.10 -1.46 -3.93
N ASN A 60 -9.05 -1.11 -4.66
CA ASN A 60 -9.10 -0.01 -5.62
C ASN A 60 -10.14 -0.28 -6.72
N GLN A 61 -10.13 -1.47 -7.31
CA GLN A 61 -11.13 -1.88 -8.30
C GLN A 61 -12.55 -1.87 -7.73
N GLN A 62 -12.72 -2.28 -6.47
CA GLN A 62 -14.01 -2.22 -5.80
C GLN A 62 -14.50 -0.77 -5.65
N TYR A 63 -13.63 0.15 -5.23
CA TYR A 63 -13.97 1.57 -5.11
C TYR A 63 -14.27 2.22 -6.46
N GLU A 64 -13.51 1.89 -7.51
CA GLU A 64 -13.78 2.34 -8.88
C GLU A 64 -15.18 1.91 -9.34
N LYS A 65 -15.56 0.65 -9.11
CA LYS A 65 -16.91 0.15 -9.41
C LYS A 65 -17.99 0.91 -8.63
N TRP A 66 -17.76 1.19 -7.35
CA TRP A 66 -18.73 1.93 -6.53
C TRP A 66 -18.92 3.36 -7.03
N ILE A 67 -17.84 4.03 -7.43
CA ILE A 67 -17.88 5.38 -7.99
C ILE A 67 -18.64 5.37 -9.32
N HIS A 68 -18.36 4.41 -10.20
CA HIS A 68 -18.93 4.34 -11.53
C HIS A 68 -20.41 3.91 -11.55
N ASP A 69 -20.79 2.94 -10.72
CA ASP A 69 -22.14 2.36 -10.76
C ASP A 69 -23.16 3.16 -9.93
N GLY A 70 -22.72 4.17 -9.16
CA GLY A 70 -23.57 5.00 -8.30
C GLY A 70 -24.28 4.24 -7.17
N LYS A 71 -24.06 2.92 -7.05
CA LYS A 71 -24.66 2.06 -6.03
C LYS A 71 -23.75 1.98 -4.82
N TYR A 72 -24.13 2.70 -3.77
CA TYR A 72 -23.60 2.51 -2.43
C TYR A 72 -23.96 1.10 -1.94
N PHE A 73 -23.00 0.18 -1.95
CA PHE A 73 -23.16 -1.08 -1.23
C PHE A 73 -22.86 -0.82 0.25
N PRO A 74 -23.74 -1.21 1.19
CA PRO A 74 -23.54 -0.94 2.58
C PRO A 74 -22.24 -1.59 3.06
N VAL A 75 -21.42 -0.73 3.66
CA VAL A 75 -20.26 -0.84 4.56
C VAL A 75 -20.13 -2.11 5.45
N LYS A 76 -20.97 -3.14 5.33
CA LYS A 76 -20.87 -4.41 6.07
C LYS A 76 -19.56 -5.21 5.84
N LEU A 77 -18.64 -4.72 5.00
CA LEU A 77 -17.30 -5.28 4.78
C LEU A 77 -16.16 -4.33 5.23
N LEU A 78 -16.44 -3.41 6.16
CA LEU A 78 -15.40 -2.60 6.81
C LEU A 78 -14.72 -3.33 7.99
N ASN A 79 -15.24 -4.48 8.43
CA ASN A 79 -14.83 -5.16 9.67
C ASN A 79 -14.06 -6.49 9.49
N PHE A 80 -13.35 -6.69 8.39
CA PHE A 80 -12.36 -7.80 8.31
C PHE A 80 -10.93 -7.27 8.20
N LEU A 81 -10.66 -6.12 8.83
CA LEU A 81 -9.31 -5.65 9.17
C LEU A 81 -8.83 -6.30 10.47
#